data_AF-A0A845Y7A1-F1
#
_entry.id   AF-A0A845Y7A1-F1
#
_cell.length_a   1.000
_cell.length_b   1.000
_cell.length_c   1.000
_cell.angle_alpha   90.00
_cell.angle_beta   90.00
_cell.angle_gamma   90.00
#
_symmetry.space_group_name_H-M   'P 1'
#
loop_
_entity.id
_entity.type
_entity.pdbx_description
1 polymer ?
#
loop_
_entity_poly.entity_id
_entity_poly.type
_entity_poly.pdbx_seq_one_letter_code
_entity_poly.pdbx_strand_id
1 'polypeptide(L)'
;MSSDELAKKPETVPGETTGSIPELEQPSPTSTDKELDYEELNNFAAPEELPSVLEQTNEKLGLLHYELKQTNQELSLLRSSLENMFGQLLQRLLPQEQASKLQDSLTELESRVSKLQADLETEKQERLKQQEELKKINQEHPQLESTVLTPDYSPESDKVTTDKQSAHPTTPTSETTSPPVSTALSLSPEEKHLVTIYNKDPNELSRHATEVTVTEKSLEERRLGSKQPAMLETTRKGNYWIVIVQDKKFLVPKANCKINEHNYQTVAVLFECQGYHAGYSSFKLRKPGKVSQSYTKDKWELTKPGVLQFD
;
A
#
# COMPACT_ATOMS: atom_id res chain seq x y z
N MET A 1 -58.13 50.85 -6.99
CA MET A 1 -59.21 51.03 -6.01
C MET A 1 -59.18 49.83 -5.08
N SER A 2 -59.09 50.10 -3.77
CA SER A 2 -59.27 49.23 -2.58
C SER A 2 -58.38 47.98 -2.45
N SER A 3 -57.48 47.85 -1.45
CA SER A 3 -57.59 47.92 0.03
C SER A 3 -58.06 46.61 0.67
N ASP A 4 -57.18 46.07 1.55
CA ASP A 4 -57.35 45.19 2.73
C ASP A 4 -56.09 44.30 2.81
N GLU A 5 -55.10 44.48 3.69
CA GLU A 5 -55.03 44.74 5.14
C GLU A 5 -55.67 43.65 6.02
N LEU A 6 -54.86 42.69 6.48
CA LEU A 6 -55.07 42.05 7.78
C LEU A 6 -53.74 41.59 8.39
N ALA A 7 -53.41 42.19 9.54
CA ALA A 7 -52.30 41.85 10.41
C ALA A 7 -52.74 40.86 11.50
N LYS A 8 -51.85 39.94 11.93
CA LYS A 8 -51.81 39.47 13.34
C LYS A 8 -50.47 38.84 13.74
N LYS A 9 -49.68 39.69 14.39
CA LYS A 9 -48.89 39.58 15.63
C LYS A 9 -48.19 38.25 16.05
N PRO A 10 -46.93 38.33 16.55
CA PRO A 10 -46.15 37.22 17.11
C PRO A 10 -46.44 36.96 18.59
N GLU A 11 -46.16 35.74 19.04
CA GLU A 11 -46.31 35.29 20.43
C GLU A 11 -44.95 34.88 21.04
N THR A 12 -44.86 35.08 22.35
CA THR A 12 -43.66 35.26 23.17
C THR A 12 -43.37 34.02 24.02
N VAL A 13 -42.10 33.56 24.04
CA VAL A 13 -41.19 33.13 25.14
C VAL A 13 -41.85 32.83 26.52
N PRO A 14 -41.52 31.75 27.30
CA PRO A 14 -40.18 31.59 27.91
C PRO A 14 -39.66 30.18 28.26
N GLY A 15 -38.36 30.11 28.54
CA GLY A 15 -37.68 28.94 29.11
C GLY A 15 -36.18 29.13 29.26
N GLU A 16 -35.77 29.98 30.22
CA GLU A 16 -34.40 30.00 30.76
C GLU A 16 -34.16 28.72 31.58
N THR A 17 -33.06 28.02 31.28
CA THR A 17 -32.43 27.11 32.24
C THR A 17 -30.94 27.41 32.27
N THR A 18 -30.53 28.05 33.35
CA THR A 18 -29.16 28.17 33.84
C THR A 18 -28.64 26.77 34.20
N GLY A 19 -27.48 26.41 33.64
CA GLY A 19 -26.79 25.16 33.92
C GLY A 19 -25.30 25.42 34.02
N SER A 20 -24.79 25.27 35.24
CA SER A 20 -23.51 25.74 35.74
C SER A 20 -22.26 25.19 35.05
N ILE A 21 -21.26 26.06 35.00
CA ILE A 21 -19.84 25.79 34.75
C ILE A 21 -19.29 24.96 35.94
N PRO A 22 -18.59 23.83 35.74
CA PRO A 22 -17.76 23.25 36.78
C PRO A 22 -16.42 23.99 36.81
N GLU A 23 -16.21 24.61 37.96
CA GLU A 23 -15.02 25.30 38.41
C GLU A 23 -13.82 24.35 38.53
N LEU A 24 -12.64 24.88 38.20
CA LEU A 24 -11.34 24.24 38.38
C LEU A 24 -11.05 24.03 39.87
N GLU A 25 -11.13 22.80 40.36
CA GLU A 25 -10.43 22.42 41.58
C GLU A 25 -9.04 21.87 41.25
N GLN A 26 -8.03 22.65 41.64
CA GLN A 26 -6.66 22.16 41.81
C GLN A 26 -6.58 21.31 43.08
N PRO A 27 -6.02 20.09 43.04
CA PRO A 27 -5.58 19.42 44.26
C PRO A 27 -4.16 19.89 44.63
N SER A 28 -4.06 20.48 45.82
CA SER A 28 -2.81 20.68 46.56
C SER A 28 -2.21 19.33 47.01
N PRO A 29 -0.89 19.27 47.30
CA PRO A 29 -0.15 18.02 47.43
C PRO A 29 -0.28 17.42 48.82
N THR A 30 -0.78 16.18 48.91
CA THR A 30 -0.70 15.38 50.14
C THR A 30 0.44 14.38 50.00
N SER A 31 1.51 14.66 50.74
CA SER A 31 2.61 13.75 51.04
C SER A 31 2.07 12.54 51.79
N THR A 32 2.23 11.35 51.22
CA THR A 32 2.16 10.09 51.96
C THR A 32 3.20 9.14 51.39
N ASP A 33 4.30 9.01 52.11
CA ASP A 33 5.25 7.91 51.96
C ASP A 33 4.50 6.58 51.94
N LYS A 34 4.64 5.84 50.84
CA LYS A 34 4.36 4.41 50.79
C LYS A 34 5.58 3.73 50.20
N GLU A 35 6.34 3.18 51.13
CA GLU A 35 7.29 2.10 51.02
C GLU A 35 6.81 1.07 49.97
N LEU A 36 7.54 0.96 48.86
CA LEU A 36 7.29 -0.03 47.81
C LEU A 36 7.83 -1.38 48.28
N ASP A 37 6.90 -2.30 48.51
CA ASP A 37 7.14 -3.71 48.77
C ASP A 37 7.70 -4.39 47.51
N TYR A 38 8.85 -5.04 47.64
CA TYR A 38 9.67 -5.57 46.54
C TYR A 38 9.41 -7.05 46.23
N GLU A 39 8.21 -7.58 46.48
CA GLU A 39 7.94 -9.02 46.29
C GLU A 39 7.14 -9.43 45.03
N GLU A 40 6.80 -8.51 44.12
CA GLU A 40 5.97 -8.86 42.94
C GLU A 40 6.75 -9.18 41.64
N LEU A 41 7.99 -9.68 41.73
CA LEU A 41 8.83 -10.03 40.57
C LEU A 41 9.25 -11.51 40.49
N ASN A 42 8.49 -12.45 41.06
CA ASN A 42 8.89 -13.87 41.05
C ASN A 42 7.91 -14.88 40.42
N ASN A 43 7.00 -14.44 39.55
CA ASN A 43 6.24 -15.36 38.67
C ASN A 43 6.92 -15.55 37.31
N PHE A 44 8.20 -15.92 37.31
CA PHE A 44 8.82 -16.57 36.16
C PHE A 44 8.53 -18.07 36.23
N ALA A 45 7.86 -18.58 35.20
CA ALA A 45 7.49 -19.98 35.04
C ALA A 45 8.67 -20.92 35.34
N ALA A 46 8.39 -21.97 36.10
CA ALA A 46 9.37 -22.96 36.52
C ALA A 46 10.01 -23.69 35.31
N PRO A 47 11.28 -24.12 35.39
CA PRO A 47 11.99 -24.75 34.26
C PRO A 47 11.50 -26.16 33.86
N GLU A 48 10.50 -26.73 34.53
CA GLU A 48 10.06 -28.12 34.35
C GLU A 48 9.00 -28.34 33.25
N GLU A 49 8.37 -27.30 32.70
CA GLU A 49 7.32 -27.46 31.67
C GLU A 49 7.83 -27.40 30.21
N LEU A 50 9.07 -26.96 30.00
CA LEU A 50 9.65 -26.76 28.67
C LEU A 50 9.68 -28.02 27.77
N PRO A 51 10.02 -29.24 28.27
CA PRO A 51 10.10 -30.43 27.41
C PRO A 51 8.72 -30.86 26.88
N SER A 52 7.69 -30.78 27.73
CA SER A 52 6.31 -31.18 27.41
C SER A 52 5.66 -30.27 26.36
N VAL A 53 5.90 -28.95 26.48
CA VAL A 53 5.43 -27.97 25.49
C VAL A 53 6.14 -28.16 24.15
N LEU A 54 7.45 -28.48 24.15
CA LEU A 54 8.19 -28.75 22.93
C LEU A 54 7.66 -29.98 22.18
N GLU A 55 7.33 -31.04 22.91
CA GLU A 55 6.78 -32.28 22.35
C GLU A 55 5.39 -32.06 21.74
N GLN A 56 4.49 -31.36 22.44
CA GLN A 56 3.17 -30.97 21.90
C GLN A 56 3.28 -30.07 20.66
N THR A 57 4.25 -29.15 20.62
CA THR A 57 4.45 -28.30 19.44
C THR A 57 4.94 -29.08 18.23
N ASN A 58 5.79 -30.10 18.44
CA ASN A 58 6.27 -30.97 17.37
C ASN A 58 5.17 -31.89 16.83
N GLU A 59 4.31 -32.44 17.70
CA GLU A 59 3.14 -33.22 17.26
C GLU A 59 2.17 -32.37 16.44
N LYS A 60 1.87 -31.16 16.90
CA LYS A 60 1.00 -30.22 16.19
C LYS A 60 1.60 -29.80 14.84
N LEU A 61 2.92 -29.61 14.77
CA LEU A 61 3.61 -29.32 13.52
C LEU A 61 3.56 -30.51 12.54
N GLY A 62 3.67 -31.74 13.05
CA GLY A 62 3.53 -32.96 12.26
C GLY A 62 2.14 -33.12 11.64
N LEU A 63 1.09 -32.85 12.42
CA LEU A 63 -0.30 -32.88 11.93
C LEU A 63 -0.55 -31.82 10.85
N LEU A 64 -0.07 -30.59 11.08
CA LEU A 64 -0.21 -29.48 10.13
C LEU A 64 0.54 -29.76 8.82
N HIS A 65 1.70 -30.42 8.91
CA HIS A 65 2.45 -30.86 7.72
C HIS A 65 1.69 -31.94 6.93
N TYR A 66 1.06 -32.89 7.63
CA TYR A 66 0.24 -33.93 7.00
C TYR A 66 -0.98 -33.32 6.29
N GLU A 67 -1.69 -32.40 6.94
CA GLU A 67 -2.85 -31.71 6.37
C GLU A 67 -2.46 -30.84 5.15
N LEU A 68 -1.32 -30.15 5.22
CA LEU A 68 -0.77 -29.41 4.08
C LEU A 68 -0.42 -30.33 2.90
N LYS A 69 0.06 -31.54 3.17
CA LYS A 69 0.37 -32.54 2.13
C LYS A 69 -0.90 -33.03 1.45
N GLN A 70 -1.94 -33.33 2.23
CA GLN A 70 -3.21 -33.81 1.72
C GLN A 70 -3.92 -32.75 0.86
N THR A 71 -3.98 -31.50 1.34
CA THR A 71 -4.58 -30.39 0.60
C THR A 71 -3.85 -30.11 -0.72
N ASN A 72 -2.53 -30.22 -0.77
CA ASN A 72 -1.77 -30.10 -2.01
C ASN A 72 -2.07 -31.24 -3.00
N GLN A 73 -2.31 -32.47 -2.50
CA GLN A 73 -2.69 -33.59 -3.34
C GLN A 73 -4.09 -33.39 -3.94
N GLU A 74 -5.05 -32.91 -3.15
CA GLU A 74 -6.40 -32.58 -3.62
C GLU A 74 -6.38 -31.46 -4.65
N LEU A 75 -5.57 -30.41 -4.43
CA LEU A 75 -5.35 -29.34 -5.41
C LEU A 75 -4.76 -29.86 -6.72
N SER A 76 -3.83 -30.81 -6.65
CA SER A 76 -3.25 -31.43 -7.85
C SER A 76 -4.30 -32.19 -8.65
N LEU A 77 -5.18 -32.95 -7.98
CA LEU A 77 -6.26 -33.70 -8.63
C LEU A 77 -7.28 -32.74 -9.28
N LEU A 78 -7.66 -31.69 -8.57
CA LEU A 78 -8.60 -30.69 -9.08
C LEU A 78 -8.03 -29.97 -10.30
N ARG A 79 -6.75 -29.60 -10.25
CA ARG A 79 -6.06 -28.97 -11.38
C ARG A 79 -6.07 -29.86 -12.62
N SER A 80 -5.73 -31.14 -12.47
CA SER A 80 -5.74 -32.09 -13.58
C SER A 80 -7.15 -32.27 -14.18
N SER A 81 -8.18 -32.31 -13.34
CA SER A 81 -9.57 -32.37 -13.79
C SER A 81 -9.98 -31.13 -14.58
N LEU A 82 -9.57 -29.94 -14.12
CA LEU A 82 -9.84 -28.67 -14.80
C LEU A 82 -9.15 -28.61 -16.17
N GLU A 83 -7.88 -29.00 -16.24
CA GLU A 83 -7.11 -29.06 -17.49
C GLU A 83 -7.77 -30.00 -18.51
N ASN A 84 -8.26 -31.16 -18.05
CA ASN A 84 -8.98 -32.11 -18.89
C ASN A 84 -10.33 -31.54 -19.39
N MET A 85 -11.13 -30.93 -18.51
CA MET A 85 -12.39 -30.29 -18.92
C MET A 85 -12.15 -29.14 -19.91
N PHE A 86 -11.10 -28.37 -19.71
CA PHE A 86 -10.75 -27.26 -20.60
C PHE A 86 -10.34 -27.77 -21.99
N GLY A 87 -9.51 -28.82 -22.05
CA GLY A 87 -9.16 -29.48 -23.31
C GLY A 87 -10.39 -29.99 -24.08
N GLN A 88 -11.34 -30.63 -23.38
CA GLN A 88 -12.58 -31.12 -23.99
C GLN A 88 -13.47 -29.98 -24.53
N LEU A 89 -13.53 -28.84 -23.83
CA LEU A 89 -14.29 -27.68 -24.26
C LEU A 89 -13.65 -27.00 -25.48
N LEU A 90 -12.33 -26.84 -25.48
CA LEU A 90 -11.60 -26.26 -26.61
C LEU A 90 -11.78 -27.10 -27.89
N GLN A 91 -11.80 -28.42 -27.76
CA GLN A 91 -12.00 -29.33 -28.89
C GLN A 91 -13.42 -29.25 -29.48
N ARG A 92 -14.42 -28.80 -28.70
CA ARG A 92 -15.81 -28.67 -29.15
C ARG A 92 -16.17 -27.30 -29.70
N LEU A 93 -15.46 -26.24 -29.32
CA LEU A 93 -15.90 -24.86 -29.54
C LEU A 93 -15.12 -24.09 -30.61
N LEU A 94 -13.99 -24.61 -31.12
CA LEU A 94 -13.16 -23.92 -32.11
C LEU A 94 -12.95 -24.73 -33.40
N PRO A 95 -12.82 -24.08 -34.57
CA PRO A 95 -12.30 -24.72 -35.78
C PRO A 95 -10.92 -25.34 -35.51
N GLN A 96 -10.68 -26.57 -35.98
CA GLN A 96 -9.50 -27.41 -35.68
C GLN A 96 -8.14 -26.68 -35.83
N GLU A 97 -8.05 -25.70 -36.72
CA GLU A 97 -6.86 -24.90 -36.98
C GLU A 97 -6.54 -23.87 -35.88
N GLN A 98 -7.56 -23.32 -35.20
CA GLN A 98 -7.35 -22.43 -34.05
C GLN A 98 -7.12 -23.23 -32.76
N ALA A 99 -7.77 -24.39 -32.62
CA ALA A 99 -7.57 -25.28 -31.49
C ALA A 99 -6.12 -25.81 -31.42
N SER A 100 -5.55 -26.22 -32.55
CA SER A 100 -4.13 -26.67 -32.63
C SER A 100 -3.16 -25.55 -32.26
N LYS A 101 -3.33 -24.34 -32.79
CA LYS A 101 -2.47 -23.20 -32.45
C LYS A 101 -2.54 -22.82 -30.97
N LEU A 102 -3.72 -22.94 -30.37
CA LEU A 102 -3.91 -22.70 -28.93
C LEU A 102 -3.27 -23.83 -28.10
N GLN A 103 -3.37 -25.08 -28.55
CA GLN A 103 -2.71 -26.24 -27.94
C GLN A 103 -1.18 -26.10 -27.96
N ASP A 104 -0.61 -25.66 -29.08
CA ASP A 104 0.83 -25.40 -29.22
C ASP A 104 1.28 -24.27 -28.27
N SER A 105 0.47 -23.21 -28.16
CA SER A 105 0.75 -22.11 -27.22
C SER A 105 0.65 -22.56 -25.76
N LEU A 106 -0.29 -23.47 -25.45
CA LEU A 106 -0.46 -24.03 -24.11
C LEU A 106 0.73 -24.91 -23.73
N THR A 107 1.15 -25.80 -24.62
CA THR A 107 2.31 -26.68 -24.39
C THR A 107 3.63 -25.92 -24.27
N GLU A 108 3.81 -24.84 -25.05
CA GLU A 108 4.95 -23.93 -24.88
C GLU A 108 4.92 -23.25 -23.50
N LEU A 109 3.75 -22.79 -23.06
CA LEU A 109 3.59 -22.15 -21.76
C LEU A 109 3.85 -23.13 -20.61
N GLU A 110 3.35 -24.37 -20.70
CA GLU A 110 3.62 -25.45 -19.76
C GLU A 110 5.12 -25.75 -19.67
N SER A 111 5.80 -25.84 -20.81
CA SER A 111 7.25 -26.03 -20.86
C SER A 111 8.01 -24.90 -20.14
N ARG A 112 7.60 -23.64 -20.36
CA ARG A 112 8.18 -22.48 -19.69
C ARG A 112 7.94 -22.50 -18.19
N VAL A 113 6.75 -22.90 -17.74
CA VAL A 113 6.42 -23.04 -16.32
C VAL A 113 7.27 -24.13 -15.68
N SER A 114 7.40 -25.31 -16.31
CA SER A 114 8.26 -26.37 -15.79
C SER A 114 9.72 -25.94 -15.69
N LYS A 115 10.23 -25.17 -16.66
CA LYS A 115 11.59 -24.62 -16.60
C LYS A 115 11.75 -23.65 -15.43
N LEU A 116 10.84 -22.70 -15.26
CA LEU A 116 10.88 -21.75 -14.14
C LEU A 116 10.79 -22.44 -12.78
N GLN A 117 10.02 -23.52 -12.67
CA GLN A 117 9.96 -24.32 -11.44
C GLN A 117 11.30 -25.01 -11.13
N ALA A 118 11.98 -25.53 -12.14
CA ALA A 118 13.31 -26.13 -11.97
C ALA A 118 14.36 -25.08 -11.57
N ASP A 119 14.32 -23.90 -12.18
CA ASP A 119 15.21 -22.78 -11.84
C ASP A 119 14.95 -22.31 -10.40
N LEU A 120 13.68 -22.19 -9.98
CA LEU A 120 13.31 -21.82 -8.62
C LEU A 120 13.79 -22.83 -7.56
N GLU A 121 13.66 -24.13 -7.83
CA GLU A 121 14.17 -25.16 -6.90
C GLU A 121 15.70 -25.14 -6.84
N THR A 122 16.37 -24.87 -7.96
CA THR A 122 17.83 -24.70 -8.00
C THR A 122 18.27 -23.52 -7.14
N GLU A 123 17.61 -22.35 -7.28
CA GLU A 123 17.91 -21.16 -6.48
C GLU A 123 17.67 -21.42 -4.97
N LYS A 124 16.60 -22.14 -4.64
CA LYS A 124 16.30 -22.51 -3.26
C LYS A 124 17.37 -23.41 -2.65
N GLN A 125 17.86 -24.39 -3.41
CA GLN A 125 18.97 -25.26 -2.98
C GLN A 125 20.27 -24.46 -2.79
N GLU A 126 20.55 -23.51 -3.68
CA GLU A 126 21.71 -22.61 -3.55
C GLU A 126 21.61 -21.73 -2.30
N ARG A 127 20.43 -21.16 -2.04
CA ARG A 127 20.17 -20.36 -0.84
C ARG A 127 20.33 -21.15 0.45
N LEU A 128 19.92 -22.42 0.46
CA LEU A 128 20.13 -23.32 1.60
C LEU A 128 21.62 -23.55 1.86
N LYS A 129 22.40 -23.82 0.81
CA LYS A 129 23.86 -23.97 0.94
C LYS A 129 24.52 -22.70 1.48
N GLN A 130 24.13 -21.53 0.98
CA GLN A 130 24.62 -20.25 1.50
C GLN A 130 24.25 -20.05 2.98
N GLN A 131 23.04 -20.45 3.38
CA GLN A 131 22.62 -20.37 4.77
C GLN A 131 23.42 -21.30 5.70
N GLU A 132 23.77 -22.50 5.23
CA GLU A 132 24.65 -23.42 5.98
C GLU A 132 26.08 -22.87 6.09
N GLU A 133 26.60 -22.26 5.03
CA GLU A 133 27.92 -21.64 5.02
C GLU A 133 27.98 -20.43 5.98
N LEU A 134 26.95 -19.58 6.00
CA LEU A 134 26.81 -18.47 6.96
C LEU A 134 26.77 -18.96 8.41
N LYS A 135 26.06 -20.06 8.68
CA LYS A 135 26.04 -20.67 10.03
C LYS A 135 27.43 -21.15 10.44
N LYS A 136 28.21 -21.70 9.50
CA LYS A 136 29.57 -22.18 9.74
C LYS A 136 30.53 -21.02 10.03
N ILE A 137 30.45 -19.93 9.28
CA ILE A 137 31.25 -18.71 9.51
C ILE A 137 30.95 -18.12 10.90
N ASN A 138 29.68 -18.08 11.30
CA ASN A 138 29.28 -17.57 12.61
C ASN A 138 29.71 -18.46 13.78
N GLN A 139 29.97 -19.76 13.53
CA GLN A 139 30.54 -20.67 14.53
C GLN A 139 32.07 -20.57 14.62
N GLU A 140 32.75 -20.21 13.54
CA GLU A 140 34.23 -20.11 13.50
C GLU A 140 34.77 -18.75 14.01
N HIS A 141 33.96 -17.68 14.05
CA HIS A 141 34.36 -16.36 14.57
C HIS A 141 33.31 -15.70 15.50
N PRO A 142 33.30 -15.99 16.82
CA PRO A 142 32.35 -15.39 17.76
C PRO A 142 32.71 -13.98 18.26
N GLN A 143 33.77 -13.31 17.76
CA GLN A 143 34.28 -12.05 18.34
C GLN A 143 34.37 -10.86 17.37
N LEU A 144 33.27 -10.44 16.75
CA LEU A 144 33.23 -9.14 16.04
C LEU A 144 32.00 -8.27 16.34
N GLU A 145 31.29 -8.53 17.44
CA GLU A 145 30.26 -7.61 17.96
C GLU A 145 30.65 -7.07 19.34
N SER A 146 31.59 -6.12 19.39
CA SER A 146 31.66 -5.11 20.45
C SER A 146 32.71 -4.04 20.16
N THR A 147 32.37 -3.02 19.38
CA THR A 147 32.94 -1.67 19.56
C THR A 147 32.10 -0.64 18.80
N VAL A 148 31.01 -0.19 19.42
CA VAL A 148 30.44 1.13 19.10
C VAL A 148 31.14 2.11 20.05
N LEU A 149 32.20 2.75 19.55
CA LEU A 149 32.77 3.93 20.19
C LEU A 149 31.98 5.15 19.72
N THR A 150 31.37 5.82 20.69
CA THR A 150 30.75 7.15 20.62
C THR A 150 31.74 8.22 20.14
N PRO A 151 31.35 9.14 19.23
CA PRO A 151 32.13 10.34 18.98
C PRO A 151 31.76 11.41 20.01
N ASP A 152 32.63 11.60 20.99
CA ASP A 152 32.65 12.76 21.87
C ASP A 152 33.69 13.75 21.32
N TYR A 153 33.25 14.91 20.81
CA TYR A 153 34.14 16.05 20.51
C TYR A 153 33.37 17.38 20.40
N SER A 154 33.46 18.18 21.46
CA SER A 154 33.49 19.65 21.46
C SER A 154 33.99 20.10 22.84
N PRO A 155 34.66 21.27 23.03
CA PRO A 155 34.40 22.54 22.33
C PRO A 155 35.63 23.45 22.03
N GLU A 156 35.37 24.51 21.22
CA GLU A 156 35.97 25.87 21.27
C GLU A 156 37.50 26.06 21.08
N SER A 157 38.07 27.07 20.42
CA SER A 157 37.68 28.37 19.87
C SER A 157 38.72 28.78 18.80
N ASP A 158 38.34 29.56 17.78
CA ASP A 158 38.94 30.90 17.57
C ASP A 158 38.35 31.64 16.37
N LYS A 159 38.00 32.90 16.63
CA LYS A 159 37.48 33.92 15.70
C LYS A 159 38.63 34.60 14.95
N VAL A 160 38.51 34.82 13.64
CA VAL A 160 38.97 36.06 12.95
C VAL A 160 38.11 36.36 11.70
N THR A 161 37.16 37.29 11.85
CA THR A 161 36.90 38.55 11.12
C THR A 161 37.23 38.73 9.60
N THR A 162 36.15 38.84 8.80
CA THR A 162 35.76 39.95 7.85
C THR A 162 36.38 40.16 6.44
N ASP A 163 35.44 40.14 5.47
CA ASP A 163 35.26 40.84 4.16
C ASP A 163 36.37 40.98 3.10
N LYS A 164 36.06 40.49 1.87
CA LYS A 164 35.60 41.32 0.72
C LYS A 164 35.37 40.50 -0.56
N GLN A 165 34.13 40.58 -1.06
CA GLN A 165 33.68 40.94 -2.42
C GLN A 165 34.46 40.52 -3.68
N SER A 166 33.66 40.02 -4.65
CA SER A 166 33.81 40.12 -6.12
C SER A 166 34.46 38.94 -6.86
N ALA A 167 33.65 38.18 -7.60
CA ALA A 167 33.47 38.34 -9.05
C ALA A 167 32.76 37.12 -9.67
N HIS A 168 31.81 37.40 -10.56
CA HIS A 168 31.19 36.46 -11.51
C HIS A 168 32.22 35.65 -12.31
N PRO A 169 31.85 34.45 -12.79
CA PRO A 169 31.52 34.31 -14.22
C PRO A 169 30.29 33.42 -14.47
N THR A 170 29.30 33.91 -15.21
CA THR A 170 29.11 33.70 -16.66
C THR A 170 28.65 32.27 -17.00
N THR A 171 27.33 32.19 -17.15
CA THR A 171 26.53 31.22 -17.92
C THR A 171 27.17 30.80 -19.25
N PRO A 172 27.15 29.50 -19.58
CA PRO A 172 27.07 29.05 -20.97
C PRO A 172 25.60 28.79 -21.34
N THR A 173 25.12 29.61 -22.27
CA THR A 173 23.94 29.38 -23.10
C THR A 173 24.03 28.01 -23.76
N SER A 174 23.14 27.10 -23.39
CA SER A 174 22.80 25.95 -24.24
C SER A 174 21.45 26.21 -24.86
N GLU A 175 21.48 26.58 -26.14
CA GLU A 175 20.33 26.51 -27.03
C GLU A 175 19.95 25.03 -27.20
N THR A 176 19.05 24.54 -26.36
CA THR A 176 18.34 23.28 -26.62
C THR A 176 17.05 23.64 -27.33
N THR A 177 17.10 23.57 -28.65
CA THR A 177 15.94 23.52 -29.53
C THR A 177 15.03 22.38 -29.10
N SER A 178 13.96 22.72 -28.39
CA SER A 178 12.83 21.84 -28.10
C SER A 178 12.07 21.55 -29.39
N PRO A 179 11.84 20.29 -29.78
CA PRO A 179 10.63 19.93 -30.49
C PRO A 179 9.50 19.71 -29.47
N PRO A 180 8.32 20.35 -29.63
CA PRO A 180 7.14 20.06 -28.84
C PRO A 180 6.44 18.85 -29.45
N VAL A 181 6.59 17.65 -28.87
CA VAL A 181 5.85 16.48 -29.35
C VAL A 181 5.37 15.65 -28.16
N SER A 182 4.11 15.93 -27.80
CA SER A 182 3.09 15.02 -27.30
C SER A 182 3.60 13.67 -26.77
N THR A 183 3.77 13.58 -25.45
CA THR A 183 4.08 12.33 -24.76
C THR A 183 2.89 11.39 -24.90
N ALA A 184 2.86 10.61 -25.98
CA ALA A 184 1.90 9.51 -26.11
C ALA A 184 2.11 8.58 -24.91
N LEU A 185 1.13 8.55 -23.99
CA LEU A 185 1.15 7.66 -22.84
C LEU A 185 1.20 6.22 -23.36
N SER A 186 2.38 5.60 -23.30
CA SER A 186 2.53 4.18 -23.62
C SER A 186 1.90 3.38 -22.48
N LEU A 187 0.73 2.79 -22.77
CA LEU A 187 -0.03 1.96 -21.86
C LEU A 187 0.21 0.48 -22.18
N SER A 188 0.38 -0.34 -21.14
CA SER A 188 0.38 -1.80 -21.26
C SER A 188 -1.01 -2.33 -21.64
N PRO A 189 -1.14 -3.57 -22.14
CA PRO A 189 -2.44 -4.15 -22.47
C PRO A 189 -3.41 -4.15 -21.29
N GLU A 190 -2.93 -4.41 -20.08
CA GLU A 190 -3.75 -4.42 -18.85
C GLU A 190 -4.22 -3.01 -18.48
N GLU A 191 -3.34 -2.01 -18.61
CA GLU A 191 -3.70 -0.60 -18.38
C GLU A 191 -4.77 -0.15 -19.41
N LYS A 192 -4.61 -0.49 -20.69
CA LYS A 192 -5.58 -0.17 -21.74
C LYS A 192 -6.93 -0.81 -21.47
N HIS A 193 -6.94 -2.08 -21.06
CA HIS A 193 -8.17 -2.80 -20.73
C HIS A 193 -8.89 -2.12 -19.56
N LEU A 194 -8.16 -1.79 -18.49
CA LEU A 194 -8.74 -1.15 -17.31
C LEU A 194 -9.27 0.25 -17.62
N VAL A 195 -8.53 1.05 -18.41
CA VAL A 195 -8.97 2.39 -18.87
C VAL A 195 -10.26 2.29 -19.71
N THR A 196 -10.36 1.27 -20.56
CA THR A 196 -11.54 1.07 -21.41
C THR A 196 -12.78 0.76 -20.57
N ILE A 197 -12.67 -0.16 -19.60
CA ILE A 197 -13.78 -0.50 -18.70
C ILE A 197 -14.14 0.72 -17.85
N TYR A 198 -13.16 1.33 -17.20
CA TYR A 198 -13.38 2.46 -16.28
C TYR A 198 -14.12 3.62 -16.94
N ASN A 199 -13.70 4.03 -18.15
CA ASN A 199 -14.31 5.16 -18.83
C ASN A 199 -15.67 4.83 -19.47
N LYS A 200 -16.01 3.55 -19.61
CA LYS A 200 -17.31 3.10 -20.14
C LYS A 200 -18.34 2.95 -19.01
N ASP A 201 -18.01 2.18 -17.99
CA ASP A 201 -18.79 2.05 -16.75
C ASP A 201 -17.86 1.65 -15.60
N PRO A 202 -17.45 2.58 -14.73
CA PRO A 202 -16.52 2.28 -13.65
C PRO A 202 -17.14 1.33 -12.62
N ASN A 203 -18.46 1.20 -12.51
CA ASN A 203 -19.10 0.31 -11.54
C ASN A 203 -18.86 -1.17 -11.86
N GLU A 204 -18.54 -1.53 -13.10
CA GLU A 204 -18.16 -2.90 -13.48
C GLU A 204 -16.96 -3.40 -12.66
N LEU A 205 -16.06 -2.50 -12.24
CA LEU A 205 -14.86 -2.84 -11.47
C LEU A 205 -15.14 -3.12 -9.98
N SER A 206 -16.30 -2.71 -9.46
CA SER A 206 -16.62 -2.79 -8.03
C SER A 206 -16.56 -4.21 -7.45
N ARG A 207 -16.92 -5.22 -8.25
CA ARG A 207 -16.96 -6.64 -7.81
C ARG A 207 -15.57 -7.23 -7.55
N HIS A 208 -14.54 -6.63 -8.10
CA HIS A 208 -13.15 -7.10 -8.03
C HIS A 208 -12.20 -6.05 -7.46
N ALA A 209 -12.77 -4.99 -6.86
CA ALA A 209 -12.03 -3.88 -6.31
C ALA A 209 -11.91 -3.98 -4.78
N THR A 210 -10.74 -3.63 -4.26
CA THR A 210 -10.55 -3.37 -2.83
C THR A 210 -10.65 -1.87 -2.57
N GLU A 211 -11.53 -1.47 -1.66
CA GLU A 211 -11.70 -0.06 -1.29
C GLU A 211 -10.57 0.43 -0.39
N VAL A 212 -9.95 1.54 -0.78
CA VAL A 212 -8.78 2.09 -0.08
C VAL A 212 -8.84 3.62 0.05
N THR A 213 -8.09 4.13 1.03
CA THR A 213 -7.82 5.55 1.23
C THR A 213 -6.34 5.78 1.50
N VAL A 214 -5.85 7.00 1.28
CA VAL A 214 -4.51 7.39 1.72
C VAL A 214 -4.49 7.42 3.25
N THR A 215 -3.42 6.89 3.86
CA THR A 215 -3.27 6.90 5.32
C THR A 215 -3.04 8.32 5.82
N GLU A 216 -3.55 8.63 7.02
CA GLU A 216 -3.37 9.95 7.66
C GLU A 216 -1.88 10.30 7.81
N LYS A 217 -1.08 9.33 8.28
CA LYS A 217 0.38 9.46 8.36
C LYS A 217 1.01 9.90 7.03
N SER A 218 0.58 9.31 5.91
CA SER A 218 1.14 9.66 4.60
C SER A 218 0.72 11.07 4.14
N LEU A 219 -0.45 11.54 4.55
CA LEU A 219 -0.90 12.92 4.30
C LEU A 219 -0.10 13.93 5.15
N GLU A 220 0.10 13.63 6.43
CA GLU A 220 0.87 14.47 7.37
C GLU A 220 2.34 14.59 6.94
N GLU A 221 2.99 13.47 6.65
CA GLU A 221 4.39 13.46 6.17
C GLU A 221 4.55 14.32 4.92
N ARG A 222 3.59 14.23 3.97
CA ARG A 222 3.62 15.06 2.78
C ARG A 222 3.39 16.55 3.09
N ARG A 223 2.51 16.88 4.05
CA ARG A 223 2.31 18.26 4.49
C ARG A 223 3.59 18.86 5.09
N LEU A 224 4.43 18.01 5.69
CA LEU A 224 5.76 18.36 6.19
C LEU A 224 6.85 18.38 5.09
N GLY A 225 6.49 18.16 3.82
CA GLY A 225 7.41 18.20 2.68
C GLY A 225 8.06 16.86 2.32
N SER A 226 7.64 15.76 2.95
CA SER A 226 8.14 14.43 2.62
C SER A 226 7.79 14.05 1.17
N LYS A 227 8.77 13.43 0.49
CA LYS A 227 8.62 12.86 -0.85
C LYS A 227 8.39 11.35 -0.82
N GLN A 228 8.10 10.78 0.35
CA GLN A 228 7.83 9.35 0.47
C GLN A 228 6.60 8.94 -0.36
N PRO A 229 6.61 7.71 -0.90
CA PRO A 229 5.46 7.16 -1.60
C PRO A 229 4.17 7.23 -0.76
N ALA A 230 3.04 7.44 -1.44
CA ALA A 230 1.75 7.46 -0.76
C ALA A 230 1.39 6.06 -0.24
N MET A 231 1.10 5.94 1.04
CA MET A 231 0.56 4.71 1.63
C MET A 231 -0.95 4.73 1.55
N LEU A 232 -1.52 3.61 1.10
CA LEU A 232 -2.96 3.37 1.11
C LEU A 232 -3.29 2.22 2.06
N GLU A 233 -4.47 2.29 2.67
CA GLU A 233 -5.00 1.23 3.52
C GLU A 233 -6.45 0.91 3.20
N THR A 234 -6.86 -0.32 3.50
CA THR A 234 -8.23 -0.80 3.29
C THR A 234 -9.20 0.00 4.17
N THR A 235 -10.31 0.46 3.59
CA THR A 235 -11.37 1.11 4.35
C THR A 235 -12.73 0.91 3.69
N ARG A 236 -13.81 0.90 4.49
CA ARG A 236 -15.19 0.77 3.99
C ARG A 236 -15.71 2.01 3.26
N LYS A 237 -15.02 3.15 3.38
CA LYS A 237 -15.42 4.44 2.78
C LYS A 237 -14.27 5.03 1.96
N GLY A 238 -13.56 4.17 1.23
CA GLY A 238 -12.45 4.56 0.39
C GLY A 238 -12.90 5.38 -0.81
N ASN A 239 -12.09 6.36 -1.21
CA ASN A 239 -12.31 7.12 -2.44
C ASN A 239 -11.65 6.47 -3.66
N TYR A 240 -10.88 5.41 -3.45
CA TYR A 240 -10.10 4.74 -4.47
C TYR A 240 -10.28 3.23 -4.39
N TRP A 241 -9.96 2.57 -5.50
CA TRP A 241 -10.04 1.13 -5.67
C TRP A 241 -8.70 0.57 -6.11
N ILE A 242 -8.29 -0.53 -5.48
CA ILE A 242 -7.24 -1.41 -5.99
C ILE A 242 -7.90 -2.49 -6.83
N VAL A 243 -7.50 -2.59 -8.10
CA VAL A 243 -7.97 -3.61 -9.05
C VAL A 243 -6.79 -4.48 -9.45
N ILE A 244 -7.00 -5.81 -9.42
CA ILE A 244 -5.98 -6.78 -9.79
C ILE A 244 -6.28 -7.30 -11.20
N VAL A 245 -5.32 -7.14 -12.12
CA VAL A 245 -5.41 -7.66 -13.49
C VAL A 245 -4.11 -8.41 -13.79
N GLN A 246 -4.20 -9.73 -14.00
CA GLN A 246 -3.05 -10.59 -14.32
C GLN A 246 -1.89 -10.37 -13.32
N ASP A 247 -2.18 -10.50 -12.02
CA ASP A 247 -1.27 -10.32 -10.87
C ASP A 247 -0.71 -8.89 -10.65
N LYS A 248 -1.00 -7.95 -11.55
CA LYS A 248 -0.63 -6.53 -11.40
C LYS A 248 -1.73 -5.79 -10.65
N LYS A 249 -1.31 -4.94 -9.71
CA LYS A 249 -2.20 -4.16 -8.84
C LYS A 249 -2.25 -2.71 -9.32
N PHE A 250 -3.45 -2.27 -9.67
CA PHE A 250 -3.70 -0.95 -10.22
C PHE A 250 -4.58 -0.13 -9.28
N LEU A 251 -4.31 1.18 -9.21
CA LEU A 251 -5.08 2.14 -8.45
C LEU A 251 -5.95 2.96 -9.41
N VAL A 252 -7.24 3.02 -9.14
CA VAL A 252 -8.21 3.86 -9.87
C VAL A 252 -9.08 4.62 -8.87
N PRO A 253 -9.64 5.79 -9.24
CA PRO A 253 -10.67 6.41 -8.41
C PRO A 253 -11.91 5.52 -8.30
N LYS A 254 -12.69 5.67 -7.25
CA LYS A 254 -13.99 5.01 -7.12
C LYS A 254 -14.97 5.59 -8.13
N ALA A 255 -15.93 4.79 -8.62
CA ALA A 255 -16.88 5.17 -9.68
C ALA A 255 -17.58 6.53 -9.48
N ASN A 256 -17.94 6.86 -8.25
CA ASN A 256 -18.62 8.10 -7.85
C ASN A 256 -17.69 9.08 -7.11
N CYS A 257 -16.37 8.93 -7.26
CA CYS A 257 -15.39 9.86 -6.70
C CYS A 257 -15.58 11.25 -7.32
N LYS A 258 -15.91 12.23 -6.49
CA LYS A 258 -15.96 13.64 -6.90
C LYS A 258 -14.68 14.32 -6.46
N ILE A 259 -13.94 14.87 -7.42
CA ILE A 259 -12.73 15.65 -7.13
C ILE A 259 -13.14 17.12 -7.03
N ASN A 260 -12.79 17.75 -5.91
CA ASN A 260 -13.10 19.16 -5.61
C ASN A 260 -11.89 19.80 -4.92
N GLU A 261 -11.96 21.10 -4.67
CA GLU A 261 -10.83 21.86 -4.09
C GLU A 261 -10.35 21.30 -2.75
N HIS A 262 -11.26 20.73 -1.95
CA HIS A 262 -10.94 20.19 -0.63
C HIS A 262 -10.17 18.86 -0.68
N ASN A 263 -10.42 18.02 -1.69
CA ASN A 263 -9.76 16.73 -1.82
C ASN A 263 -8.73 16.66 -2.96
N TYR A 264 -8.64 17.71 -3.78
CA TYR A 264 -7.70 17.79 -4.90
C TYR A 264 -6.28 17.49 -4.47
N GLN A 265 -5.82 18.06 -3.36
CA GLN A 265 -4.46 17.85 -2.86
C GLN A 265 -4.18 16.37 -2.58
N THR A 266 -5.16 15.63 -2.03
CA THR A 266 -5.05 14.20 -1.79
C THR A 266 -5.09 13.39 -3.08
N VAL A 267 -5.83 13.84 -4.09
CA VAL A 267 -5.89 13.16 -5.40
C VAL A 267 -4.60 13.39 -6.19
N ALA A 268 -4.05 14.61 -6.16
CA ALA A 268 -2.83 15.01 -6.86
C ALA A 268 -1.59 14.22 -6.40
N VAL A 269 -1.66 13.61 -5.22
CA VAL A 269 -0.67 12.66 -4.71
C VAL A 269 -0.67 11.34 -5.48
N LEU A 270 -1.85 10.87 -5.85
CA LEU A 270 -2.09 9.56 -6.44
C LEU A 270 -2.15 9.61 -7.96
N PHE A 271 -2.57 10.76 -8.51
CA PHE A 271 -2.81 10.97 -9.92
C PHE A 271 -2.30 12.33 -10.36
N GLU A 272 -1.65 12.35 -11.53
CA GLU A 272 -1.44 13.58 -12.28
C GLU A 272 -2.79 14.06 -12.84
N CYS A 273 -3.23 15.24 -12.40
CA CYS A 273 -4.51 15.82 -12.78
C CYS A 273 -4.31 16.83 -13.91
N GLN A 274 -4.54 16.40 -15.15
CA GLN A 274 -4.37 17.21 -16.36
C GLN A 274 -5.64 18.01 -16.63
N GLY A 275 -5.49 19.34 -16.78
CA GLY A 275 -6.61 20.25 -17.09
C GLY A 275 -7.56 20.55 -15.92
N TYR A 276 -7.17 20.24 -14.68
CA TYR A 276 -8.02 20.50 -13.52
C TYR A 276 -8.23 22.00 -13.27
N HIS A 277 -9.49 22.37 -13.01
CA HIS A 277 -9.88 23.70 -12.53
C HIS A 277 -10.88 23.58 -11.38
N ALA A 278 -10.87 24.56 -10.48
CA ALA A 278 -11.86 24.70 -9.43
C ALA A 278 -13.30 24.61 -9.99
N GLY A 279 -14.13 23.75 -9.40
CA GLY A 279 -15.51 23.50 -9.85
C GLY A 279 -15.70 22.39 -10.89
N TYR A 280 -14.62 21.84 -11.46
CA TYR A 280 -14.69 20.72 -12.41
C TYR A 280 -14.81 19.41 -11.64
N SER A 281 -15.79 18.58 -12.01
CA SER A 281 -16.02 17.28 -11.34
C SER A 281 -15.95 16.07 -12.27
N SER A 282 -16.10 16.27 -13.58
CA SER A 282 -15.97 15.22 -14.58
C SER A 282 -14.52 15.04 -15.00
N PHE A 283 -14.10 13.79 -15.07
CA PHE A 283 -12.77 13.42 -15.56
C PHE A 283 -12.83 12.06 -16.26
N LYS A 284 -11.82 11.78 -17.07
CA LYS A 284 -11.54 10.48 -17.66
C LYS A 284 -10.24 9.93 -17.11
N LEU A 285 -10.19 8.63 -16.88
CA LEU A 285 -8.96 7.93 -16.56
C LEU A 285 -8.11 7.80 -17.82
N ARG A 286 -6.92 8.39 -17.85
CA ARG A 286 -5.95 8.23 -18.94
C ARG A 286 -4.95 7.12 -18.66
N LYS A 287 -4.59 6.94 -17.39
CA LYS A 287 -3.67 5.89 -16.94
C LYS A 287 -3.98 5.52 -15.49
N PRO A 288 -4.10 4.23 -15.13
CA PRO A 288 -4.22 3.84 -13.73
C PRO A 288 -2.90 4.05 -12.98
N GLY A 289 -2.99 4.31 -11.67
CA GLY A 289 -1.82 4.24 -10.81
C GLY A 289 -1.35 2.80 -10.63
N LYS A 290 -0.10 2.61 -10.24
CA LYS A 290 0.44 1.29 -9.87
C LYS A 290 0.74 1.24 -8.40
N VAL A 291 0.45 0.11 -7.78
CA VAL A 291 0.75 -0.13 -6.38
C VAL A 291 1.49 -1.43 -6.18
N SER A 292 2.32 -1.48 -5.14
CA SER A 292 2.84 -2.71 -4.55
C SER A 292 2.07 -2.98 -3.27
N GLN A 293 1.90 -4.26 -2.92
CA GLN A 293 1.40 -4.60 -1.60
C GLN A 293 2.54 -4.45 -0.60
N SER A 294 2.27 -3.81 0.53
CA SER A 294 3.23 -3.66 1.61
C SER A 294 3.41 -5.00 2.35
N TYR A 295 4.31 -5.04 3.33
CA TYR A 295 4.50 -6.19 4.23
C TYR A 295 3.23 -6.52 5.04
N THR A 296 2.36 -5.53 5.24
CA THR A 296 1.03 -5.72 5.82
C THR A 296 0.01 -5.98 4.73
N LYS A 297 -0.80 -7.04 4.86
CA LYS A 297 -1.76 -7.47 3.81
C LYS A 297 -2.76 -6.39 3.39
N ASP A 298 -3.10 -5.47 4.28
CA ASP A 298 -4.11 -4.42 4.08
C ASP A 298 -3.54 -3.05 3.72
N LYS A 299 -2.26 -2.99 3.34
CA LYS A 299 -1.59 -1.74 2.96
C LYS A 299 -0.94 -1.86 1.60
N TRP A 300 -1.00 -0.76 0.85
CA TRP A 300 -0.40 -0.64 -0.47
C TRP A 300 0.45 0.61 -0.56
N GLU A 301 1.52 0.49 -1.32
CA GLU A 301 2.43 1.58 -1.63
C GLU A 301 2.23 2.02 -3.07
N LEU A 302 2.05 3.32 -3.29
CA LEU A 302 2.02 3.90 -4.62
C LEU A 302 3.41 3.84 -5.27
N THR A 303 3.56 3.00 -6.29
CA THR A 303 4.82 2.87 -7.04
C THR A 303 4.87 3.82 -8.23
N LYS A 304 3.73 4.09 -8.88
CA LYS A 304 3.61 5.08 -9.96
C LYS A 304 2.26 5.79 -9.90
N PRO A 305 2.22 7.12 -10.03
CA PRO A 305 0.97 7.86 -10.09
C PRO A 305 0.19 7.51 -11.37
N GLY A 306 -1.13 7.57 -11.28
CA GLY A 306 -2.01 7.51 -12.45
C GLY A 306 -2.12 8.86 -13.14
N VAL A 307 -2.95 8.95 -14.18
CA VAL A 307 -3.23 10.19 -14.91
C VAL A 307 -4.73 10.33 -15.11
N LEU A 308 -5.28 11.47 -14.69
CA LEU A 308 -6.67 11.87 -14.90
C LEU A 308 -6.69 13.07 -15.85
N GLN A 309 -7.62 13.05 -16.80
CA GLN A 309 -7.90 14.17 -17.69
C GLN A 309 -9.24 14.78 -17.31
N PHE A 310 -9.23 16.05 -16.94
CA PHE A 310 -10.44 16.85 -16.74
C PHE A 310 -10.82 17.52 -18.06
N ASP A 311 -12.13 17.57 -18.33
CA ASP A 311 -12.74 18.19 -19.51
C ASP A 311 -13.16 19.62 -19.19
#